data_AF-C8X363-F1
#
_entry.id   AF-C8X363-F1
#
_cell.length_a   1.000
_cell.length_b   1.000
_cell.length_c   1.000
_cell.angle_alpha   90.00
_cell.angle_beta   90.00
_cell.angle_gamma   90.00
#
_symmetry.space_group_name_H-M   'P 1'
#
loop_
_entity.id
_entity.type
_entity.pdbx_description
1 polymer ?
#
loop_
_entity_poly.entity_id
_entity_poly.type
_entity_poly.pdbx_seq_one_letter_code
_entity_poly.pdbx_strand_id
1 'polypeptide(L)'
;MGMLGKKWGLIGIGVLGVALLAVGIWMRGQGPQSPSTGAGYQHRARINNATRGAMNATAGPQNASSQVSQSASEGDGPQAPSVVERLESGFLKNAARFVVSQYVPAQAADGGSTPSLELTFRTLNTRYGIDLQGVTYSSDSVRNGRTEVLSALFQPQVITATRHFLGDRFAQQLVEVGLETEKRFGRGQEEPVTRALNRSEVGDLMQRLGDRLRQWGAVAGVFSRQPDLFAKVESFQQAEQAVFQANFTLDKVSVRYERASQSNGDVDLDKLRQELEQAGAAYKAAIAKRESIRRTLVDSLRQALPESSMREADLLYLAQWLHRRRAEGLAKDTVLQTLGEALQDYGRDLVQRGGELQRQGEEIEGNSAEG
;
A
#
# COMPACT_ATOMS: atom_id res chain seq x y z
N MET A 1 -46.59 -20.41 6.08
CA MET A 1 -45.43 -21.04 6.74
C MET A 1 -44.39 -21.26 5.65
N GLY A 2 -43.20 -20.66 5.63
CA GLY A 2 -42.34 -20.13 6.70
C GLY A 2 -40.95 -20.73 6.44
N MET A 3 -40.15 -20.10 5.57
CA MET A 3 -39.00 -19.25 5.94
C MET A 3 -37.73 -20.01 6.39
N LEU A 4 -36.58 -19.36 6.18
CA LEU A 4 -35.20 -19.81 6.39
C LEU A 4 -34.72 -20.92 5.41
N GLY A 5 -33.61 -20.79 4.68
CA GLY A 5 -32.60 -19.74 4.64
C GLY A 5 -31.20 -20.30 4.91
N LYS A 6 -30.44 -20.59 3.85
CA LYS A 6 -29.01 -20.95 3.94
C LYS A 6 -28.20 -20.27 2.85
N LYS A 7 -27.78 -19.02 3.12
CA LYS A 7 -26.65 -18.39 2.43
C LYS A 7 -25.38 -18.81 3.17
N TRP A 8 -24.55 -19.63 2.56
CA TRP A 8 -23.21 -19.92 3.07
C TRP A 8 -22.24 -18.85 2.55
N GLY A 9 -21.89 -17.88 3.40
CA GLY A 9 -20.81 -16.93 3.17
C GLY A 9 -19.69 -17.20 4.16
N LEU A 10 -18.53 -17.63 3.68
CA LEU A 10 -17.33 -17.92 4.48
C LEU A 10 -16.40 -16.69 4.48
N ILE A 11 -15.71 -16.41 5.60
CA ILE A 11 -15.03 -15.12 5.91
C ILE A 11 -13.79 -15.30 6.88
N GLY A 12 -12.96 -14.26 7.24
CA GLY A 12 -11.77 -14.26 8.19
C GLY A 12 -10.76 -13.05 8.07
N ILE A 13 -9.47 -13.01 8.51
CA ILE A 13 -8.28 -12.15 8.09
C ILE A 13 -7.33 -11.77 9.22
N GLY A 14 -6.03 -11.78 8.90
CA GLY A 14 -5.14 -10.88 9.62
C GLY A 14 -3.74 -10.72 9.05
N VAL A 15 -2.99 -9.96 9.84
CA VAL A 15 -1.61 -9.46 9.75
C VAL A 15 -1.32 -8.60 8.55
N LEU A 16 -1.28 -9.20 7.37
CA LEU A 16 -1.21 -8.40 6.15
C LEU A 16 -2.46 -7.51 6.05
N GLY A 17 -3.64 -7.94 6.48
CA GLY A 17 -4.86 -7.12 6.50
C GLY A 17 -4.67 -5.70 7.08
N VAL A 18 -3.98 -5.55 8.22
CA VAL A 18 -3.68 -4.20 8.76
C VAL A 18 -2.65 -3.47 7.89
N ALA A 19 -1.54 -4.09 7.50
CA ALA A 19 -0.53 -3.45 6.66
C ALA A 19 -0.98 -3.17 5.20
N LEU A 20 -2.05 -3.83 4.74
CA LEU A 20 -2.60 -3.78 3.39
C LEU A 20 -3.79 -2.86 3.27
N LEU A 21 -4.69 -2.89 4.25
CA LEU A 21 -5.98 -2.20 4.17
C LEU A 21 -5.96 -0.84 4.85
N ALA A 22 -5.00 -0.62 5.75
CA ALA A 22 -4.72 0.68 6.37
C ALA A 22 -4.52 1.83 5.34
N VAL A 23 -4.29 1.53 4.07
CA VAL A 23 -3.33 2.33 3.33
C VAL A 23 -3.94 3.40 2.41
N GLY A 24 -5.24 3.37 2.13
CA GLY A 24 -5.84 4.28 1.12
C GLY A 24 -6.97 5.21 1.57
N ILE A 25 -6.63 6.50 1.59
CA ILE A 25 -7.32 7.74 1.17
C ILE A 25 -6.10 8.68 0.95
N TRP A 26 -5.88 9.38 -0.16
CA TRP A 26 -6.67 10.37 -0.87
C TRP A 26 -6.11 10.51 -2.30
N MET A 27 -6.93 10.44 -3.34
CA MET A 27 -6.61 10.90 -4.71
C MET A 27 -7.88 11.32 -5.46
N ARG A 28 -8.44 12.45 -5.02
CA ARG A 28 -9.27 13.41 -5.77
C ARG A 28 -9.66 14.51 -4.78
N GLY A 29 -8.94 15.63 -4.79
CA GLY A 29 -9.25 16.71 -3.85
C GLY A 29 -8.50 18.03 -4.00
N GLN A 30 -7.25 18.06 -4.50
CA GLN A 30 -6.58 19.30 -4.96
C GLN A 30 -5.70 18.96 -6.17
N GLY A 31 -5.73 19.83 -7.18
CA GLY A 31 -5.20 19.56 -8.52
C GLY A 31 -6.28 19.83 -9.57
N PRO A 32 -6.34 21.03 -10.16
CA PRO A 32 -7.16 21.27 -11.35
C PRO A 32 -6.67 20.41 -12.52
N GLN A 33 -7.57 20.11 -13.44
CA GLN A 33 -7.34 19.25 -14.60
C GLN A 33 -6.08 19.68 -15.38
N SER A 34 -5.19 18.72 -15.66
CA SER A 34 -4.11 18.93 -16.64
C SER A 34 -4.73 19.30 -17.99
N PRO A 35 -4.33 20.40 -18.64
CA PRO A 35 -4.74 20.66 -20.01
C PRO A 35 -4.14 19.61 -20.94
N SER A 36 -4.98 19.00 -21.76
CA SER A 36 -4.55 18.06 -22.79
C SER A 36 -3.90 18.80 -23.97
N THR A 37 -2.59 18.66 -24.14
CA THR A 37 -1.94 18.78 -25.45
C THR A 37 -2.08 17.45 -26.18
N GLY A 38 -2.75 17.45 -27.33
CA GLY A 38 -3.17 16.22 -27.99
C GLY A 38 -2.21 15.70 -29.05
N ALA A 39 -2.07 14.37 -29.11
CA ALA A 39 -1.84 13.61 -30.34
C ALA A 39 -2.44 12.20 -30.17
N GLY A 40 -3.12 11.71 -31.20
CA GLY A 40 -4.16 10.67 -31.11
C GLY A 40 -3.83 9.34 -30.42
N TYR A 41 -4.79 8.86 -29.63
CA TYR A 41 -5.28 7.48 -29.68
C TYR A 41 -6.79 7.46 -29.41
N GLN A 42 -7.58 7.15 -30.44
CA GLN A 42 -9.01 6.83 -30.31
C GLN A 42 -9.24 5.31 -30.40
N HIS A 43 -10.39 4.88 -29.87
CA HIS A 43 -10.92 3.50 -29.87
C HIS A 43 -10.14 2.51 -28.98
N ARG A 44 -10.75 1.78 -28.03
CA ARG A 44 -12.15 1.36 -27.88
C ARG A 44 -12.64 1.44 -26.43
N ALA A 45 -13.86 1.95 -26.22
CA ALA A 45 -14.65 1.73 -25.02
C ALA A 45 -16.09 1.37 -25.41
N ARG A 46 -16.43 0.08 -25.30
CA ARG A 46 -17.71 -0.62 -25.53
C ARG A 46 -17.43 -2.06 -25.06
N ILE A 47 -18.23 -2.82 -24.32
CA ILE A 47 -19.64 -2.83 -23.88
C ILE A 47 -19.62 -3.75 -22.62
N ASN A 48 -20.32 -3.52 -21.51
CA ASN A 48 -21.76 -3.74 -21.35
C ASN A 48 -22.23 -3.20 -19.99
N ASN A 49 -23.43 -2.61 -19.93
CA ASN A 49 -24.07 -2.22 -18.66
C ASN A 49 -25.57 -2.54 -18.77
N ALA A 50 -25.97 -3.68 -18.22
CA ALA A 50 -27.34 -4.17 -18.06
C ALA A 50 -27.32 -5.14 -16.86
N THR A 51 -28.24 -5.11 -15.89
CA THR A 51 -29.61 -4.59 -15.91
C THR A 51 -29.95 -3.96 -14.56
N ARG A 52 -30.57 -2.76 -14.54
CA ARG A 52 -31.28 -2.25 -13.36
C ARG A 52 -32.74 -2.71 -13.42
N GLY A 53 -33.16 -3.52 -12.44
CA GLY A 53 -34.57 -3.68 -12.07
C GLY A 53 -34.89 -2.73 -10.92
N ALA A 54 -35.92 -1.89 -11.07
CA ALA A 54 -36.27 -0.86 -10.09
C ALA A 54 -37.22 -1.38 -8.99
N MET A 55 -37.17 -0.76 -7.81
CA MET A 55 -38.33 -0.56 -6.93
C MET A 55 -38.07 0.62 -5.98
N ASN A 56 -39.00 1.57 -5.96
CA ASN A 56 -39.01 2.73 -5.04
C ASN A 56 -39.73 2.39 -3.74
N ALA A 57 -39.29 2.97 -2.61
CA ALA A 57 -40.11 3.24 -1.43
C ALA A 57 -39.53 4.43 -0.64
N THR A 58 -40.35 5.06 0.21
CA THR A 58 -40.20 6.47 0.63
C THR A 58 -40.05 6.64 2.16
N ALA A 59 -39.43 7.77 2.58
CA ALA A 59 -39.32 8.28 3.98
C ALA A 59 -38.44 7.46 4.94
N GLY A 60 -37.80 8.02 5.98
CA GLY A 60 -37.64 9.40 6.45
C GLY A 60 -36.50 9.48 7.49
N PRO A 61 -36.09 10.65 8.01
CA PRO A 61 -34.86 10.78 8.79
C PRO A 61 -35.05 10.45 10.28
N GLN A 62 -34.20 9.58 10.85
CA GLN A 62 -34.11 9.38 12.30
C GLN A 62 -32.66 9.22 12.80
N ASN A 63 -32.31 10.04 13.79
CA ASN A 63 -31.14 9.87 14.65
C ASN A 63 -31.42 8.76 15.69
N ALA A 64 -30.45 7.87 15.90
CA ALA A 64 -30.30 7.06 17.11
C ALA A 64 -28.81 6.66 17.21
N SER A 65 -28.00 7.36 18.01
CA SER A 65 -27.75 7.08 19.44
C SER A 65 -27.19 5.68 19.70
N SER A 66 -25.89 5.61 19.99
CA SER A 66 -25.18 4.39 20.37
C SER A 66 -25.77 3.74 21.63
N GLN A 67 -26.13 2.45 21.56
CA GLN A 67 -26.27 1.60 22.73
C GLN A 67 -25.47 0.31 22.54
N VAL A 68 -24.39 0.20 23.31
CA VAL A 68 -23.66 -1.05 23.51
C VAL A 68 -24.47 -1.89 24.49
N SER A 69 -25.13 -2.94 24.01
CA SER A 69 -25.72 -3.95 24.88
C SER A 69 -24.71 -5.07 25.10
N GLN A 70 -24.06 -5.07 26.25
CA GLN A 70 -23.33 -6.25 26.72
C GLN A 70 -24.34 -7.33 27.11
N SER A 71 -24.27 -8.48 26.45
CA SER A 71 -24.86 -9.73 26.94
C SER A 71 -23.72 -10.73 27.08
N ALA A 72 -23.40 -11.07 28.33
CA ALA A 72 -22.42 -12.09 28.62
C ALA A 72 -23.06 -13.47 28.41
N SER A 73 -22.42 -14.31 27.62
CA SER A 73 -22.68 -15.74 27.54
C SER A 73 -21.34 -16.46 27.72
N GLU A 74 -21.26 -17.28 28.76
CA GLU A 74 -20.08 -18.06 29.10
C GLU A 74 -19.84 -19.19 28.09
N GLY A 75 -18.57 -19.52 27.85
CA GLY A 75 -18.20 -20.66 27.01
C GLY A 75 -17.83 -20.31 25.57
N ASP A 76 -16.87 -19.40 25.39
CA ASP A 76 -16.13 -19.32 24.13
C ASP A 76 -14.68 -18.90 24.36
N GLY A 77 -13.79 -19.27 23.43
CA GLY A 77 -12.43 -18.74 23.39
C GLY A 77 -12.45 -17.23 23.06
N PRO A 78 -11.29 -16.53 23.06
CA PRO A 78 -11.26 -15.15 22.61
C PRO A 78 -11.75 -15.07 21.16
N GLN A 79 -12.97 -14.54 20.97
CA GLN A 79 -13.55 -14.33 19.65
C GLN A 79 -12.78 -13.23 18.89
N ALA A 80 -12.59 -13.43 17.59
CA ALA A 80 -11.92 -12.44 16.75
C ALA A 80 -12.84 -11.21 16.52
N PRO A 81 -12.32 -9.97 16.50
CA PRO A 81 -13.13 -8.81 16.14
C PRO A 81 -13.73 -8.96 14.74
N SER A 82 -14.97 -8.53 14.51
CA SER A 82 -15.69 -8.73 13.23
C SER A 82 -15.03 -8.15 11.96
N VAL A 83 -14.01 -7.29 12.10
CA VAL A 83 -13.16 -6.86 10.98
C VAL A 83 -12.02 -7.85 10.68
N VAL A 84 -11.47 -8.47 11.72
CA VAL A 84 -10.55 -9.63 11.66
C VAL A 84 -11.31 -10.84 11.11
N GLU A 85 -12.63 -10.90 11.22
CA GLU A 85 -13.45 -11.95 10.60
C GLU A 85 -13.86 -11.68 9.14
N ARG A 86 -13.47 -10.60 8.44
CA ARG A 86 -14.24 -10.13 7.25
C ARG A 86 -13.73 -10.35 5.81
N LEU A 87 -12.65 -11.08 5.60
CA LEU A 87 -11.76 -10.90 4.45
C LEU A 87 -10.89 -12.16 4.11
N GLU A 88 -10.46 -13.06 5.03
CA GLU A 88 -9.51 -14.18 4.71
C GLU A 88 -10.03 -15.13 3.66
N SER A 89 -11.36 -15.22 3.60
CA SER A 89 -12.12 -15.66 2.45
C SER A 89 -11.46 -15.20 1.15
N GLY A 90 -10.62 -16.08 0.62
CA GLY A 90 -9.80 -15.83 -0.56
C GLY A 90 -8.64 -14.84 -0.35
N PHE A 91 -8.70 -13.85 0.56
CA PHE A 91 -7.64 -12.83 0.66
C PHE A 91 -6.31 -13.38 1.13
N LEU A 92 -6.22 -14.24 2.15
CA LEU A 92 -4.87 -14.69 2.59
C LEU A 92 -4.16 -15.42 1.44
N LYS A 93 -4.88 -16.27 0.69
CA LYS A 93 -4.38 -16.88 -0.55
C LYS A 93 -4.11 -15.85 -1.65
N ASN A 94 -4.92 -14.78 -1.79
CA ASN A 94 -4.70 -13.70 -2.77
C ASN A 94 -3.45 -12.85 -2.45
N ALA A 95 -3.26 -12.49 -1.19
CA ALA A 95 -2.10 -11.76 -0.67
C ALA A 95 -0.84 -12.60 -0.76
N ALA A 96 -0.93 -13.92 -0.50
CA ALA A 96 0.18 -14.85 -0.66
C ALA A 96 0.56 -14.94 -2.15
N ARG A 97 -0.42 -15.11 -3.04
CA ARG A 97 -0.23 -15.05 -4.50
C ARG A 97 0.41 -13.75 -4.96
N PHE A 98 -0.01 -12.61 -4.41
CA PHE A 98 0.60 -11.32 -4.74
C PHE A 98 2.04 -11.21 -4.23
N VAL A 99 2.33 -11.61 -2.99
CA VAL A 99 3.70 -11.62 -2.45
C VAL A 99 4.61 -12.54 -3.28
N VAL A 100 4.17 -13.76 -3.57
CA VAL A 100 4.91 -14.73 -4.40
C VAL A 100 5.07 -14.22 -5.85
N SER A 101 4.10 -13.46 -6.39
CA SER A 101 4.26 -12.83 -7.71
C SER A 101 5.22 -11.65 -7.72
N GLN A 102 5.60 -11.10 -6.56
CA GLN A 102 6.59 -10.02 -6.41
C GLN A 102 7.98 -10.54 -6.01
N TYR A 103 8.12 -11.86 -5.86
CA TYR A 103 9.38 -12.56 -5.60
C TYR A 103 10.03 -13.03 -6.90
N VAL A 104 11.32 -12.73 -7.05
CA VAL A 104 12.17 -13.21 -8.16
C VAL A 104 13.26 -14.09 -7.53
N PRO A 105 13.21 -15.43 -7.68
CA PRO A 105 14.22 -16.30 -7.11
C PRO A 105 15.58 -16.12 -7.83
N ALA A 106 16.67 -16.56 -7.19
CA ALA A 106 17.96 -16.63 -7.85
C ALA A 106 17.89 -17.54 -9.08
N GLN A 107 18.64 -17.20 -10.14
CA GLN A 107 18.67 -17.95 -11.41
C GLN A 107 17.33 -18.04 -12.15
N ALA A 108 16.34 -17.23 -11.77
CA ALA A 108 15.17 -16.98 -12.60
C ALA A 108 15.61 -16.45 -13.98
N ALA A 109 14.90 -16.84 -15.03
CA ALA A 109 15.26 -16.53 -16.42
C ALA A 109 15.26 -15.01 -16.70
N ASP A 110 14.39 -14.27 -16.03
CA ASP A 110 14.25 -12.82 -16.03
C ASP A 110 14.95 -12.12 -14.84
N GLY A 111 15.58 -12.89 -13.94
CA GLY A 111 16.02 -12.43 -12.63
C GLY A 111 17.52 -12.19 -12.44
N GLY A 112 17.91 -12.01 -11.18
CA GLY A 112 19.27 -11.78 -10.71
C GLY A 112 20.10 -13.06 -10.51
N SER A 113 21.41 -12.90 -10.28
CA SER A 113 22.20 -13.96 -9.62
C SER A 113 21.81 -14.10 -8.14
N THR A 114 21.29 -13.01 -7.55
CA THR A 114 20.72 -12.95 -6.21
C THR A 114 19.19 -12.94 -6.29
N PRO A 115 18.48 -13.54 -5.32
CA PRO A 115 17.02 -13.42 -5.24
C PRO A 115 16.62 -11.99 -4.86
N SER A 116 15.41 -11.57 -5.25
CA SER A 116 14.88 -10.26 -4.92
C SER A 116 13.39 -10.31 -4.54
N LEU A 117 12.97 -9.37 -3.71
CA LEU A 117 11.56 -9.14 -3.39
C LEU A 117 11.23 -7.68 -3.76
N GLU A 118 10.54 -7.52 -4.88
CA GLU A 118 10.16 -6.21 -5.45
C GLU A 118 9.00 -5.55 -4.67
N LEU A 119 8.46 -6.25 -3.67
CA LEU A 119 7.38 -5.78 -2.83
C LEU A 119 7.76 -4.49 -2.09
N THR A 120 6.92 -3.47 -2.25
CA THR A 120 7.03 -2.18 -1.56
C THR A 120 5.76 -1.89 -0.80
N PHE A 121 5.85 -1.04 0.21
CA PHE A 121 4.67 -0.51 0.89
C PHE A 121 3.71 0.22 -0.08
N ARG A 122 4.25 0.81 -1.17
CA ARG A 122 3.47 1.44 -2.24
C ARG A 122 2.66 0.44 -3.05
N THR A 123 3.25 -0.67 -3.49
CA THR A 123 2.53 -1.67 -4.30
C THR A 123 1.47 -2.40 -3.47
N LEU A 124 1.76 -2.65 -2.19
CA LEU A 124 0.77 -3.12 -1.21
C LEU A 124 -0.39 -2.11 -1.01
N ASN A 125 -0.09 -0.81 -0.86
CA ASN A 125 -1.13 0.23 -0.72
C ASN A 125 -2.10 0.21 -1.90
N THR A 126 -1.58 0.35 -3.12
CA THR A 126 -2.41 0.52 -4.30
C THR A 126 -3.39 -0.64 -4.43
N ARG A 127 -2.90 -1.87 -4.31
CA ARG A 127 -3.71 -3.08 -4.50
C ARG A 127 -4.80 -3.28 -3.44
N TYR A 128 -4.53 -2.94 -2.18
CA TYR A 128 -5.41 -3.32 -1.07
C TYR A 128 -6.00 -2.12 -0.31
N GLY A 129 -5.25 -1.05 -0.12
CA GLY A 129 -5.74 0.19 0.51
C GLY A 129 -6.57 1.05 -0.44
N ILE A 130 -6.29 1.05 -1.74
CA ILE A 130 -7.03 1.84 -2.73
C ILE A 130 -8.18 1.04 -3.35
N ASP A 131 -7.88 -0.15 -3.87
CA ASP A 131 -8.83 -0.95 -4.66
C ASP A 131 -9.67 -1.93 -3.82
N LEU A 132 -9.37 -2.09 -2.51
CA LEU A 132 -10.04 -3.02 -1.59
C LEU A 132 -10.13 -4.48 -2.13
N GLN A 133 -9.13 -4.92 -2.89
CA GLN A 133 -9.20 -6.23 -3.55
C GLN A 133 -9.27 -7.37 -2.52
N GLY A 134 -10.37 -8.13 -2.52
CA GLY A 134 -10.60 -9.24 -1.59
C GLY A 134 -11.15 -8.82 -0.21
N VAL A 135 -11.76 -7.64 -0.10
CA VAL A 135 -12.26 -7.07 1.16
C VAL A 135 -13.77 -6.91 1.09
N THR A 136 -14.48 -7.47 2.06
CA THR A 136 -15.93 -7.28 2.20
C THR A 136 -16.23 -6.08 3.10
N TYR A 137 -16.96 -5.10 2.57
CA TYR A 137 -17.42 -3.90 3.29
C TYR A 137 -18.93 -3.72 3.09
N SER A 138 -19.60 -3.09 4.05
CA SER A 138 -21.07 -2.96 4.04
C SER A 138 -21.58 -1.64 3.47
N SER A 139 -20.69 -0.65 3.33
CA SER A 139 -21.01 0.69 2.84
C SER A 139 -21.34 0.77 1.33
N ASP A 140 -22.29 1.63 0.96
CA ASP A 140 -22.77 1.87 -0.43
C ASP A 140 -21.72 2.39 -1.43
N SER A 141 -20.50 2.66 -1.00
CA SER A 141 -19.41 3.07 -1.89
C SER A 141 -18.04 2.62 -1.38
N VAL A 142 -17.12 2.34 -2.32
CA VAL A 142 -15.71 2.01 -2.04
C VAL A 142 -15.07 3.03 -1.09
N ARG A 143 -15.39 4.32 -1.22
CA ARG A 143 -14.84 5.38 -0.35
C ARG A 143 -15.28 5.22 1.10
N ASN A 144 -16.57 4.95 1.33
CA ASN A 144 -17.10 4.78 2.67
C ASN A 144 -16.65 3.44 3.28
N GLY A 145 -16.62 2.37 2.47
CA GLY A 145 -16.09 1.07 2.86
C GLY A 145 -14.61 1.12 3.25
N ARG A 146 -13.81 1.98 2.61
CA ARG A 146 -12.44 2.28 3.04
C ARG A 146 -12.43 2.90 4.42
N THR A 147 -13.14 4.00 4.67
CA THR A 147 -13.21 4.61 6.01
C THR A 147 -13.68 3.62 7.08
N GLU A 148 -14.72 2.83 6.79
CA GLU A 148 -15.27 1.78 7.67
C GLU A 148 -14.19 0.75 8.08
N VAL A 149 -13.51 0.14 7.10
CA VAL A 149 -12.47 -0.86 7.33
C VAL A 149 -11.24 -0.24 8.00
N LEU A 150 -10.83 0.96 7.58
CA LEU A 150 -9.71 1.70 8.15
C LEU A 150 -9.89 2.02 9.63
N SER A 151 -11.04 2.60 10.00
CA SER A 151 -11.34 3.00 11.38
C SER A 151 -11.51 1.80 12.31
N ALA A 152 -11.87 0.63 11.77
CA ALA A 152 -11.88 -0.63 12.52
C ALA A 152 -10.46 -1.20 12.72
N LEU A 153 -9.61 -1.17 11.68
CA LEU A 153 -8.27 -1.75 11.72
C LEU A 153 -7.23 -0.91 12.48
N PHE A 154 -7.35 0.42 12.48
CA PHE A 154 -6.47 1.33 13.25
C PHE A 154 -6.86 1.42 14.73
N GLN A 155 -7.00 0.27 15.39
CA GLN A 155 -7.24 0.16 16.82
C GLN A 155 -6.23 -0.83 17.42
N PRO A 156 -5.50 -0.50 18.51
CA PRO A 156 -4.40 -1.33 19.00
C PRO A 156 -4.81 -2.80 19.22
N GLN A 157 -5.95 -3.02 19.87
CA GLN A 157 -6.51 -4.35 20.12
C GLN A 157 -6.87 -5.11 18.83
N VAL A 158 -7.28 -4.40 17.78
CA VAL A 158 -7.55 -5.02 16.47
C VAL A 158 -6.26 -5.38 15.76
N ILE A 159 -5.20 -4.56 15.86
CA ILE A 159 -3.86 -4.85 15.32
C ILE A 159 -3.26 -6.10 16.01
N THR A 160 -3.38 -6.19 17.34
CA THR A 160 -2.93 -7.35 18.10
C THR A 160 -3.74 -8.61 17.78
N ALA A 161 -5.08 -8.54 17.76
CA ALA A 161 -5.93 -9.67 17.38
C ALA A 161 -5.65 -10.14 15.95
N THR A 162 -5.56 -9.19 15.02
CA THR A 162 -5.12 -9.38 13.63
C THR A 162 -3.82 -10.20 13.58
N ARG A 163 -2.78 -9.79 14.32
CA ARG A 163 -1.48 -10.48 14.42
C ARG A 163 -1.60 -11.91 14.96
N HIS A 164 -2.41 -12.07 16.01
CA HIS A 164 -2.57 -13.33 16.73
C HIS A 164 -3.27 -14.39 15.89
N PHE A 165 -4.47 -14.11 15.38
CA PHE A 165 -5.29 -15.16 14.77
C PHE A 165 -4.78 -15.66 13.42
N LEU A 166 -4.05 -14.83 12.66
CA LEU A 166 -3.86 -15.06 11.22
C LEU A 166 -2.43 -14.89 10.70
N GLY A 167 -1.45 -14.63 11.57
CA GLY A 167 -0.04 -14.59 11.17
C GLY A 167 0.46 -15.95 10.70
N ASP A 168 0.11 -16.98 11.46
CA ASP A 168 0.47 -18.36 11.16
C ASP A 168 -0.29 -18.85 9.91
N ARG A 169 -1.58 -18.51 9.79
CA ARG A 169 -2.39 -18.83 8.59
C ARG A 169 -1.82 -18.16 7.34
N PHE A 170 -1.36 -16.91 7.42
CA PHE A 170 -0.72 -16.26 6.27
C PHE A 170 0.65 -16.90 5.93
N ALA A 171 1.44 -17.27 6.93
CA ALA A 171 2.70 -17.97 6.71
C ALA A 171 2.48 -19.34 6.04
N GLN A 172 1.46 -20.09 6.44
CA GLN A 172 1.03 -21.33 5.77
C GLN A 172 0.62 -21.08 4.32
N GLN A 173 -0.19 -20.04 4.06
CA GLN A 173 -0.59 -19.66 2.70
C GLN A 173 0.58 -19.23 1.81
N LEU A 174 1.64 -18.61 2.36
CA LEU A 174 2.89 -18.36 1.61
C LEU A 174 3.57 -19.66 1.18
N VAL A 175 3.61 -20.66 2.06
CA VAL A 175 4.22 -21.96 1.76
C VAL A 175 3.42 -22.71 0.70
N GLU A 176 2.10 -22.87 0.91
CA GLU A 176 1.21 -23.51 -0.06
C GLU A 176 1.30 -22.84 -1.43
N VAL A 177 1.12 -21.52 -1.50
CA VAL A 177 1.15 -20.79 -2.78
C VAL A 177 2.53 -20.78 -3.39
N GLY A 178 3.60 -20.71 -2.59
CA GLY A 178 4.97 -20.77 -3.09
C GLY A 178 5.26 -22.09 -3.80
N LEU A 179 4.92 -23.21 -3.17
CA LEU A 179 5.08 -24.56 -3.72
C LEU A 179 4.08 -24.87 -4.86
N GLU A 180 2.98 -24.12 -4.99
CA GLU A 180 2.06 -24.15 -6.14
C GLU A 180 2.51 -23.24 -7.31
N THR A 181 3.33 -22.21 -7.09
CA THR A 181 3.57 -21.15 -8.09
C THR A 181 4.79 -21.44 -8.97
N GLU A 182 4.52 -21.67 -10.25
CA GLU A 182 5.56 -21.83 -11.26
C GLU A 182 6.31 -20.52 -11.56
N LYS A 183 7.63 -20.65 -11.75
CA LYS A 183 8.57 -19.62 -12.20
C LYS A 183 9.47 -20.23 -13.28
N ARG A 184 10.07 -19.36 -14.11
CA ARG A 184 11.03 -19.76 -15.15
C ARG A 184 12.45 -19.64 -14.62
N PHE A 185 13.24 -20.69 -14.74
CA PHE A 185 14.64 -20.81 -14.32
C PHE A 185 15.52 -21.17 -15.50
N GLY A 186 16.83 -20.93 -15.42
CA GLY A 186 17.74 -21.14 -16.56
C GLY A 186 18.16 -19.82 -17.18
N ARG A 187 18.74 -18.96 -16.34
CA ARG A 187 19.26 -17.65 -16.71
C ARG A 187 20.28 -17.75 -17.85
N GLY A 188 20.02 -17.08 -18.97
CA GLY A 188 20.88 -17.10 -20.16
C GLY A 188 20.87 -18.41 -20.96
N GLN A 189 19.96 -19.34 -20.65
CA GLN A 189 19.72 -20.54 -21.46
C GLN A 189 18.67 -20.23 -22.54
N GLU A 190 18.78 -20.89 -23.70
CA GLU A 190 17.82 -20.73 -24.80
C GLU A 190 16.43 -21.26 -24.43
N GLU A 191 16.36 -22.37 -23.68
CA GLU A 191 15.13 -22.98 -23.18
C GLU A 191 15.11 -23.03 -21.65
N PRO A 192 14.62 -21.96 -20.97
CA PRO A 192 14.51 -21.94 -19.52
C PRO A 192 13.38 -22.85 -19.01
N VAL A 193 13.72 -23.69 -18.02
CA VAL A 193 12.82 -24.65 -17.35
C VAL A 193 11.77 -23.93 -16.52
N THR A 194 10.51 -24.33 -16.65
CA THR A 194 9.42 -23.87 -15.77
C THR A 194 9.21 -24.90 -14.66
N ARG A 195 9.24 -24.45 -13.39
CA ARG A 195 8.94 -25.29 -12.21
C ARG A 195 8.38 -24.44 -11.07
N ALA A 196 7.71 -25.08 -10.12
CA ALA A 196 7.37 -24.45 -8.84
C ALA A 196 8.62 -24.04 -8.03
N LEU A 197 8.44 -23.15 -7.05
CA LEU A 197 9.48 -22.87 -6.06
C LEU A 197 9.76 -24.10 -5.20
N ASN A 198 11.02 -24.34 -4.86
CA ASN A 198 11.39 -25.34 -3.84
C ASN A 198 11.24 -24.76 -2.42
N ARG A 199 11.41 -25.59 -1.38
CA ARG A 199 11.30 -25.14 0.03
C ARG A 199 12.33 -24.06 0.39
N SER A 200 13.53 -24.12 -0.18
CA SER A 200 14.59 -23.14 0.10
C SER A 200 14.28 -21.76 -0.48
N GLU A 201 13.73 -21.71 -1.69
CA GLU A 201 13.27 -20.49 -2.35
C GLU A 201 12.05 -19.87 -1.67
N VAL A 202 11.12 -20.69 -1.16
CA VAL A 202 10.01 -20.23 -0.30
C VAL A 202 10.55 -19.69 1.03
N GLY A 203 11.58 -20.32 1.60
CA GLY A 203 12.24 -19.85 2.81
C GLY A 203 12.96 -18.51 2.64
N ASP A 204 13.64 -18.30 1.51
CA ASP A 204 14.25 -17.00 1.14
C ASP A 204 13.20 -15.90 0.97
N LEU A 205 12.08 -16.20 0.29
CA LEU A 205 10.94 -15.29 0.18
C LEU A 205 10.41 -14.88 1.55
N MET A 206 10.21 -15.82 2.47
CA MET A 206 9.73 -15.52 3.83
C MET A 206 10.71 -14.65 4.61
N GLN A 207 12.02 -14.90 4.51
CA GLN A 207 13.04 -14.05 5.13
C GLN A 207 13.01 -12.62 4.57
N ARG A 208 12.98 -12.45 3.24
CA ARG A 208 12.91 -11.12 2.61
C ARG A 208 11.63 -10.37 2.98
N LEU A 209 10.50 -11.06 3.05
CA LEU A 209 9.25 -10.45 3.52
C LEU A 209 9.37 -10.03 5.00
N GLY A 210 9.97 -10.87 5.84
CA GLY A 210 10.17 -10.57 7.25
C GLY A 210 11.07 -9.34 7.48
N ASP A 211 12.15 -9.20 6.70
CA ASP A 211 12.98 -7.99 6.67
C ASP A 211 12.17 -6.75 6.24
N ARG A 212 11.35 -6.85 5.19
CA ARG A 212 10.48 -5.75 4.74
C ARG A 212 9.49 -5.30 5.82
N LEU A 213 8.87 -6.25 6.52
CA LEU A 213 7.91 -5.95 7.59
C LEU A 213 8.59 -5.31 8.79
N ARG A 214 9.75 -5.82 9.23
CA ARG A 214 10.60 -5.20 10.26
C ARG A 214 10.99 -3.77 9.88
N GLN A 215 11.38 -3.54 8.62
CA GLN A 215 11.68 -2.22 8.09
C GLN A 215 10.48 -1.26 8.22
N TRP A 216 9.29 -1.64 7.75
CA TRP A 216 8.10 -0.79 7.85
C TRP A 216 7.66 -0.56 9.31
N GLY A 217 7.76 -1.58 10.15
CA GLY A 217 7.48 -1.50 11.58
C GLY A 217 8.42 -0.54 12.32
N ALA A 218 9.70 -0.51 11.94
CA ALA A 218 10.66 0.45 12.47
C ALA A 218 10.28 1.90 12.14
N VAL A 219 9.78 2.19 10.92
CA VAL A 219 9.29 3.54 10.56
C VAL A 219 8.08 3.93 11.40
N ALA A 220 7.09 3.04 11.54
CA ALA A 220 5.91 3.31 12.38
C ALA A 220 6.31 3.59 13.84
N GLY A 221 7.22 2.78 14.41
CA GLY A 221 7.76 2.99 15.74
C GLY A 221 8.57 4.29 15.90
N VAL A 222 9.31 4.72 14.86
CA VAL A 222 10.01 6.01 14.86
C VAL A 222 9.04 7.17 14.87
N PHE A 223 8.02 7.18 14.00
CA PHE A 223 6.99 8.23 14.00
C PHE A 223 6.15 8.26 15.30
N SER A 224 6.01 7.13 15.98
CA SER A 224 5.41 7.07 17.33
C SER A 224 6.26 7.74 18.42
N ARG A 225 7.59 7.78 18.26
CA ARG A 225 8.52 8.31 19.28
C ARG A 225 9.03 9.72 18.95
N GLN A 226 9.01 10.11 17.69
CA GLN A 226 9.50 11.38 17.16
C GLN A 226 8.38 12.08 16.38
N PRO A 227 7.39 12.68 17.06
CA PRO A 227 6.25 13.29 16.40
C PRO A 227 6.61 14.56 15.60
N ASP A 228 7.79 15.16 15.82
CA ASP A 228 8.31 16.28 15.02
C ASP A 228 8.56 15.89 13.55
N LEU A 229 8.81 14.60 13.27
CA LEU A 229 8.92 14.09 11.91
C LEU A 229 7.66 14.35 11.07
N PHE A 230 6.48 14.41 11.69
CA PHE A 230 5.25 14.76 10.98
C PHE A 230 5.29 16.19 10.41
N ALA A 231 5.82 17.16 11.17
CA ALA A 231 5.98 18.54 10.68
C ALA A 231 7.02 18.63 9.54
N LYS A 232 8.05 17.78 9.55
CA LYS A 232 9.01 17.68 8.43
C LYS A 232 8.37 17.09 7.17
N VAL A 233 7.51 16.07 7.33
CA VAL A 233 6.72 15.50 6.22
C VAL A 233 5.71 16.52 5.67
N GLU A 234 5.04 17.27 6.53
CA GLU A 234 4.14 18.35 6.13
C GLU A 234 4.89 19.42 5.34
N SER A 235 6.04 19.89 5.85
CA SER A 235 6.90 20.86 5.16
C SER A 235 7.33 20.39 3.77
N PHE A 236 7.61 19.09 3.61
CA PHE A 236 7.92 18.50 2.31
C PHE A 236 6.70 18.49 1.38
N GLN A 237 5.51 18.12 1.86
CA GLN A 237 4.27 18.16 1.07
C GLN A 237 3.89 19.58 0.64
N GLN A 238 4.07 20.58 1.51
CA GLN A 238 3.89 21.99 1.17
C GLN A 238 4.88 22.44 0.06
N ALA A 239 6.13 21.94 0.08
CA ALA A 239 7.12 22.21 -0.96
C ALA A 239 6.78 21.53 -2.30
N GLU A 240 6.26 20.30 -2.30
CA GLU A 240 5.72 19.66 -3.50
C GLU A 240 4.56 20.47 -4.11
N GLN A 241 3.64 20.94 -3.27
CA GLN A 241 2.50 21.75 -3.69
C GLN A 241 2.93 23.11 -4.27
N ALA A 242 3.98 23.73 -3.73
CA ALA A 242 4.57 24.97 -4.25
C ALA A 242 5.22 24.77 -5.63
N VAL A 243 5.92 23.65 -5.85
CA VAL A 243 6.46 23.29 -7.17
C VAL A 243 5.33 23.13 -8.20
N PHE A 244 4.24 22.46 -7.84
CA PHE A 244 3.08 22.31 -8.74
C PHE A 244 2.42 23.66 -9.08
N GLN A 245 2.23 24.54 -8.08
CA GLN A 245 1.66 25.89 -8.31
C GLN A 245 2.57 26.75 -9.20
N ALA A 246 3.89 26.68 -9.00
CA ALA A 246 4.84 27.40 -9.83
C ALA A 246 4.88 26.88 -11.27
N ASN A 247 4.84 25.55 -11.49
CA ASN A 247 4.74 24.97 -12.83
C ASN A 247 3.46 25.42 -13.54
N PHE A 248 2.31 25.30 -12.87
CA PHE A 248 1.01 25.74 -13.43
C PHE A 248 0.97 27.23 -13.78
N THR A 249 1.72 28.06 -13.05
CA THR A 249 1.89 29.48 -13.35
C THR A 249 2.77 29.69 -14.57
N LEU A 250 3.89 28.98 -14.67
CA LEU A 250 4.78 28.96 -15.84
C LEU A 250 4.04 28.50 -17.10
N ASP A 251 3.25 27.42 -17.03
CA ASP A 251 2.45 26.91 -18.15
C ASP A 251 1.46 27.98 -18.65
N LYS A 252 0.74 28.63 -17.71
CA LYS A 252 -0.20 29.71 -18.01
C LYS A 252 0.46 30.92 -18.67
N VAL A 253 1.65 31.32 -18.21
CA VAL A 253 2.37 32.46 -18.80
C VAL A 253 2.90 32.07 -20.19
N SER A 254 3.45 30.86 -20.34
CA SER A 254 3.94 30.33 -21.62
C SER A 254 2.85 30.33 -22.70
N VAL A 255 1.66 29.81 -22.39
CA VAL A 255 0.51 29.80 -23.34
C VAL A 255 0.02 31.20 -23.68
N ARG A 256 0.10 32.17 -22.76
CA ARG A 256 -0.23 33.58 -23.06
C ARG A 256 0.82 34.23 -23.97
N TYR A 257 2.10 34.01 -23.68
CA TYR A 257 3.21 34.51 -24.48
C TYR A 257 3.18 33.95 -25.91
N GLU A 258 3.01 32.63 -26.05
CA GLU A 258 2.90 31.96 -27.36
C GLU A 258 1.75 32.55 -28.19
N ARG A 259 0.55 32.64 -27.61
CA ARG A 259 -0.62 33.23 -28.31
C ARG A 259 -0.38 34.68 -28.71
N ALA A 260 0.24 35.49 -27.85
CA ALA A 260 0.56 36.88 -28.17
C ALA A 260 1.58 36.98 -29.31
N SER A 261 2.64 36.16 -29.29
CA SER A 261 3.68 36.13 -30.32
C SER A 261 3.19 35.71 -31.71
N GLN A 262 2.05 35.01 -31.78
CA GLN A 262 1.38 34.59 -33.02
C GLN A 262 0.29 35.57 -33.47
N SER A 263 0.04 36.66 -32.74
CA SER A 263 -1.03 37.61 -33.02
C SER A 263 -0.51 38.94 -33.56
N ASN A 264 -1.14 39.46 -34.61
CA ASN A 264 -0.86 40.81 -35.15
C ASN A 264 -1.53 41.93 -34.30
N GLY A 265 -1.66 41.72 -32.99
CA GLY A 265 -2.30 42.65 -32.07
C GLY A 265 -1.27 43.52 -31.33
N ASP A 266 -1.74 44.66 -30.81
CA ASP A 266 -0.93 45.58 -30.01
C ASP A 266 -0.76 45.03 -28.57
N VAL A 267 0.03 43.96 -28.44
CA VAL A 267 0.31 43.26 -27.19
C VAL A 267 1.76 43.51 -26.78
N ASP A 268 1.95 43.95 -25.54
CA ASP A 268 3.27 44.14 -24.92
C ASP A 268 3.98 42.78 -24.70
N LEU A 269 4.73 42.36 -25.72
CA LEU A 269 5.50 41.12 -25.72
C LEU A 269 6.68 41.15 -24.74
N ASP A 270 7.29 42.31 -24.52
CA ASP A 270 8.42 42.46 -23.59
C ASP A 270 7.97 42.26 -22.14
N LYS A 271 6.81 42.80 -21.77
CA LYS A 271 6.19 42.50 -20.47
C LYS A 271 5.82 41.03 -20.33
N LEU A 272 5.22 40.41 -21.34
CA LEU A 272 4.91 38.97 -21.28
C LEU A 272 6.17 38.09 -21.20
N ARG A 273 7.26 38.51 -21.83
CA ARG A 273 8.58 37.89 -21.70
C ARG A 273 9.14 38.02 -20.29
N GLN A 274 9.05 39.20 -19.68
CA GLN A 274 9.44 39.40 -18.28
C GLN A 274 8.59 38.55 -17.32
N GLU A 275 7.27 38.46 -17.52
CA GLU A 275 6.40 37.57 -16.75
C GLU A 275 6.84 36.10 -16.91
N LEU A 276 7.25 35.68 -18.12
CA LEU A 276 7.71 34.31 -18.41
C LEU A 276 9.05 34.00 -17.72
N GLU A 277 10.01 34.92 -17.80
CA GLU A 277 11.32 34.81 -17.14
C GLU A 277 11.16 34.76 -15.61
N GLN A 278 10.28 35.59 -15.03
CA GLN A 278 9.95 35.55 -13.59
C GLN A 278 9.28 34.24 -13.17
N ALA A 279 8.31 33.73 -13.94
CA ALA A 279 7.66 32.45 -13.64
C ALA A 279 8.65 31.27 -13.75
N GLY A 280 9.56 31.30 -14.72
CA GLY A 280 10.63 30.33 -14.87
C GLY A 280 11.63 30.36 -13.71
N ALA A 281 11.99 31.54 -13.22
CA ALA A 281 12.83 31.71 -12.04
C ALA A 281 12.14 31.19 -10.76
N ALA A 282 10.86 31.53 -10.56
CA ALA A 282 10.06 31.06 -9.43
C ALA A 282 9.92 29.53 -9.41
N TYR A 283 9.71 28.89 -10.57
CA TYR A 283 9.65 27.43 -10.67
C TYR A 283 10.99 26.76 -10.32
N LYS A 284 12.11 27.28 -10.84
CA LYS A 284 13.47 26.80 -10.49
C LYS A 284 13.74 26.94 -8.98
N ALA A 285 13.37 28.06 -8.37
CA ALA A 285 13.51 28.29 -6.93
C ALA A 285 12.64 27.33 -6.10
N ALA A 286 11.40 27.06 -6.53
CA ALA A 286 10.53 26.09 -5.88
C ALA A 286 11.12 24.67 -5.90
N ILE A 287 11.69 24.23 -7.04
CA ILE A 287 12.38 22.94 -7.14
C ILE A 287 13.57 22.88 -6.17
N ALA A 288 14.43 23.89 -6.17
CA ALA A 288 15.59 23.94 -5.28
C ALA A 288 15.19 23.88 -3.80
N LYS A 289 14.12 24.59 -3.41
CA LYS A 289 13.56 24.54 -2.05
C LYS A 289 13.00 23.16 -1.70
N ARG A 290 12.25 22.52 -2.62
CA ARG A 290 11.76 21.14 -2.43
C ARG A 290 12.91 20.15 -2.23
N GLU A 291 13.95 20.23 -3.05
CA GLU A 291 15.11 19.32 -2.94
C GLU A 291 15.90 19.53 -1.63
N SER A 292 16.02 20.76 -1.14
CA SER A 292 16.61 21.03 0.17
C SER A 292 15.79 20.39 1.30
N ILE A 293 14.48 20.63 1.33
CA ILE A 293 13.57 20.07 2.34
C ILE A 293 13.52 18.53 2.26
N ARG A 294 13.53 17.96 1.05
CA ARG A 294 13.60 16.51 0.82
C ARG A 294 14.82 15.90 1.49
N ARG A 295 16.02 16.49 1.27
CA ARG A 295 17.26 16.03 1.90
C ARG A 295 17.14 16.07 3.43
N THR A 296 16.76 17.22 4.01
CA THR A 296 16.59 17.35 5.47
C THR A 296 15.63 16.32 6.07
N LEU A 297 14.52 16.01 5.39
CA LEU A 297 13.60 14.95 5.80
C LEU A 297 14.23 13.56 5.71
N VAL A 298 14.89 13.24 4.59
CA VAL A 298 15.58 11.95 4.39
C VAL A 298 16.69 11.74 5.40
N ASP A 299 17.52 12.76 5.65
CA ASP A 299 18.62 12.71 6.62
C ASP A 299 18.08 12.48 8.04
N SER A 300 17.00 13.17 8.41
CA SER A 300 16.30 12.95 9.70
C SER A 300 15.76 11.51 9.81
N LEU A 301 15.16 10.98 8.75
CA LEU A 301 14.64 9.61 8.73
C LEU A 301 15.77 8.56 8.79
N ARG A 302 16.90 8.80 8.11
CA ARG A 302 18.08 7.93 8.15
C ARG A 302 18.73 7.93 9.53
N GLN A 303 18.88 9.10 10.16
CA GLN A 303 19.40 9.21 11.51
C GLN A 303 18.53 8.48 12.54
N ALA A 304 17.20 8.51 12.37
CA ALA A 304 16.26 7.78 13.22
C ALA A 304 16.17 6.27 12.90
N LEU A 305 16.65 5.84 11.73
CA LEU A 305 16.58 4.46 11.21
C LEU A 305 17.96 4.01 10.66
N PRO A 306 19.03 3.98 11.46
CA PRO A 306 20.39 3.72 10.97
C PRO A 306 20.53 2.36 10.27
N GLU A 307 19.88 1.32 10.80
CA GLU A 307 19.89 -0.05 10.26
C GLU A 307 18.96 -0.25 9.04
N SER A 308 18.32 0.81 8.53
CA SER A 308 17.34 0.69 7.45
C SER A 308 17.97 0.76 6.06
N SER A 309 17.95 -0.37 5.35
CA SER A 309 18.31 -0.46 3.92
C SER A 309 17.18 -0.07 2.95
N MET A 310 16.06 0.49 3.43
CA MET A 310 14.98 0.95 2.54
C MET A 310 15.47 2.00 1.54
N ARG A 311 14.93 1.99 0.31
CA ARG A 311 15.20 3.04 -0.68
C ARG A 311 14.53 4.34 -0.25
N GLU A 312 15.10 5.47 -0.65
CA GLU A 312 14.59 6.80 -0.29
C GLU A 312 13.12 7.00 -0.71
N ALA A 313 12.75 6.57 -1.92
CA ALA A 313 11.39 6.68 -2.44
C ALA A 313 10.37 5.84 -1.65
N ASP A 314 10.79 4.74 -1.01
CA ASP A 314 9.94 3.91 -0.16
C ASP A 314 9.79 4.54 1.24
N LEU A 315 10.90 5.07 1.80
CA LEU A 315 10.90 5.83 3.06
C LEU A 315 9.98 7.06 2.98
N LEU A 316 10.17 7.91 1.97
CA LEU A 316 9.36 9.12 1.77
C LEU A 316 7.89 8.77 1.57
N TYR A 317 7.59 7.72 0.82
CA TYR A 317 6.20 7.29 0.60
C TYR A 317 5.53 6.81 1.90
N LEU A 318 6.22 5.99 2.70
CA LEU A 318 5.71 5.49 3.98
C LEU A 318 5.55 6.64 4.99
N ALA A 319 6.51 7.56 5.06
CA ALA A 319 6.43 8.78 5.88
C ALA A 319 5.23 9.68 5.51
N GLN A 320 5.06 10.01 4.23
CA GLN A 320 3.91 10.74 3.71
C GLN A 320 2.59 10.01 3.97
N TRP A 321 2.60 8.68 3.94
CA TRP A 321 1.43 7.87 4.22
C TRP A 321 1.03 7.91 5.71
N LEU A 322 1.99 7.73 6.62
CA LEU A 322 1.78 7.86 8.07
C LEU A 322 1.21 9.25 8.40
N HIS A 323 1.73 10.31 7.77
CA HIS A 323 1.21 11.68 7.93
C HIS A 323 -0.27 11.81 7.55
N ARG A 324 -0.69 11.25 6.40
CA ARG A 324 -2.12 11.24 6.01
C ARG A 324 -2.99 10.51 7.04
N ARG A 325 -2.54 9.36 7.54
CA ARG A 325 -3.27 8.61 8.59
C ARG A 325 -3.34 9.36 9.93
N ARG A 326 -2.34 10.18 10.27
CA ARG A 326 -2.36 11.02 11.47
C ARG A 326 -3.38 12.16 11.32
N ALA A 327 -3.40 12.81 10.15
CA ALA A 327 -4.37 13.85 9.83
C ALA A 327 -5.83 13.34 9.82
N GLU A 328 -6.04 12.06 9.51
CA GLU A 328 -7.35 11.37 9.60
C GLU A 328 -7.68 10.87 11.02
N GLY A 329 -6.82 11.09 12.01
CA GLY A 329 -7.01 10.66 13.40
C GLY A 329 -6.79 9.17 13.67
N LEU A 330 -6.36 8.40 12.66
CA LEU A 330 -6.17 6.95 12.70
C LEU A 330 -4.79 6.57 13.25
N ALA A 331 -3.74 7.29 12.86
CA ALA A 331 -2.37 7.05 13.31
C ALA A 331 -2.01 7.88 14.54
N LYS A 332 -2.68 7.62 15.67
CA LYS A 332 -2.26 8.09 16.99
C LYS A 332 -1.00 7.34 17.42
N ASP A 333 -0.21 7.93 18.32
CA ASP A 333 1.10 7.40 18.71
C ASP A 333 1.01 5.95 19.23
N THR A 334 0.04 5.64 20.09
CA THR A 334 -0.21 4.25 20.56
C THR A 334 -0.52 3.27 19.43
N VAL A 335 -1.27 3.69 18.40
CA VAL A 335 -1.61 2.84 17.25
C VAL A 335 -0.38 2.61 16.37
N LEU A 336 0.47 3.63 16.22
CA LEU A 336 1.75 3.52 15.51
C LEU A 336 2.77 2.66 16.24
N GLN A 337 2.81 2.72 17.57
CA GLN A 337 3.60 1.82 18.39
C GLN A 337 3.14 0.36 18.18
N THR A 338 1.86 0.05 18.40
CA THR A 338 1.35 -1.32 18.25
C THR A 338 1.49 -1.85 16.82
N LEU A 339 1.31 -1.00 15.80
CA LEU A 339 1.60 -1.35 14.41
C LEU A 339 3.09 -1.67 14.21
N GLY A 340 3.97 -0.84 14.77
CA GLY A 340 5.42 -1.01 14.69
C GLY A 340 5.92 -2.29 15.34
N GLU A 341 5.38 -2.62 16.52
CA GLU A 341 5.66 -3.85 17.26
C GLU A 341 5.13 -5.07 16.50
N ALA A 342 3.85 -5.10 16.13
CA ALA A 342 3.24 -6.24 15.44
C ALA A 342 3.91 -6.57 14.09
N LEU A 343 4.37 -5.56 13.35
CA LEU A 343 5.14 -5.73 12.10
C LEU A 343 6.56 -6.27 12.35
N GLN A 344 7.24 -5.80 13.39
CA GLN A 344 8.58 -6.29 13.74
C GLN A 344 8.52 -7.73 14.26
N ASP A 345 7.56 -8.04 15.12
CA ASP A 345 7.32 -9.38 15.65
C ASP A 345 7.00 -10.36 14.53
N TYR A 346 6.04 -10.02 13.65
CA TYR A 346 5.72 -10.90 12.53
C TYR A 346 6.89 -11.06 11.54
N GLY A 347 7.68 -9.99 11.36
CA GLY A 347 8.89 -10.08 10.55
C GLY A 347 9.98 -10.97 11.14
N ARG A 348 10.07 -11.10 12.48
CA ARG A 348 10.96 -12.07 13.14
C ARG A 348 10.47 -13.51 12.92
N ASP A 349 9.20 -13.79 13.15
CA ASP A 349 8.60 -15.11 12.92
C ASP A 349 8.80 -15.61 11.48
N LEU A 350 8.61 -14.73 10.48
CA LEU A 350 8.80 -15.09 9.08
C LEU A 350 10.26 -15.37 8.72
N VAL A 351 11.22 -14.63 9.30
CA VAL A 351 12.64 -14.92 9.13
C VAL A 351 13.00 -16.28 9.74
N GLN A 352 12.54 -16.57 10.96
CA GLN A 352 12.78 -17.85 11.61
C GLN A 352 12.21 -19.03 10.79
N ARG A 353 10.90 -18.97 10.47
CA ARG A 353 10.22 -20.01 9.68
C ARG A 353 10.84 -20.17 8.29
N GLY A 354 11.30 -19.07 7.68
CA GLY A 354 12.01 -19.11 6.41
C GLY A 354 13.37 -19.84 6.49
N GLY A 355 14.13 -19.64 7.57
CA GLY A 355 15.38 -20.37 7.83
C GLY A 355 15.18 -21.83 8.24
N GLU A 356 14.01 -22.19 8.79
CA GLU A 356 13.59 -23.59 8.99
C GLU A 356 13.28 -24.27 7.65
N LEU A 357 12.57 -23.60 6.73
CA LEU A 357 12.25 -24.13 5.40
C LEU A 357 13.47 -24.27 4.49
N GLN A 358 14.47 -23.39 4.61
CA GLN A 358 15.74 -23.51 3.88
C GLN A 358 16.48 -24.79 4.25
N ARG A 359 16.69 -25.04 5.55
CA ARG A 359 17.35 -26.27 6.02
C ARG A 359 16.61 -27.53 5.57
N GLN A 360 15.28 -27.54 5.65
CA GLN A 360 14.47 -28.65 5.10
C GLN A 360 14.64 -28.83 3.57
N GLY A 361 14.85 -27.75 2.82
CA GLY A 361 15.12 -27.82 1.38
C GLY A 361 16.49 -28.44 1.10
N GLU A 362 17.52 -27.95 1.80
CA GLU A 362 18.91 -28.42 1.69
C GLU A 362 19.04 -29.91 2.07
N GLU A 363 18.37 -30.36 3.13
CA GLU A 363 18.30 -31.77 3.54
C GLU A 363 17.68 -32.68 2.46
N ILE A 364 16.64 -32.21 1.76
CA ILE A 364 15.98 -32.96 0.68
C ILE A 364 16.88 -33.02 -0.56
N GLU A 365 17.52 -31.91 -0.92
CA GLU A 365 18.41 -31.84 -2.09
C GLU A 365 19.69 -32.65 -1.88
N GLY A 366 20.28 -32.63 -0.68
CA GLY A 366 21.44 -33.46 -0.32
C GLY A 366 21.13 -34.96 -0.37
N ASN A 367 20.04 -35.40 0.26
CA ASN A 367 19.62 -36.81 0.22
C ASN A 367 19.26 -37.31 -1.19
N SER A 368 18.93 -36.40 -2.11
CA SER A 368 18.64 -36.74 -3.52
C SER A 368 19.90 -36.84 -4.40
N ALA A 369 21.08 -36.52 -3.89
CA ALA A 369 22.35 -36.57 -4.60
C ALA A 369 23.25 -37.75 -4.17
N GLU A 370 22.93 -38.42 -3.06
CA GLU A 370 23.67 -39.58 -2.53
C GLU A 370 23.04 -40.95 -2.89
N GLY A 371 21.89 -40.97 -3.56
CA GLY A 371 21.16 -42.18 -3.99
C GLY A 371 20.91 -42.24 -5.49
#